data_AF-A0A7Y3W4N0-F1
#
_entry.id   AF-A0A7Y3W4N0-F1
#
_cell.length_a   1.000
_cell.length_b   1.000
_cell.length_c   1.000
_cell.angle_alpha   90.00
_cell.angle_beta   90.00
_cell.angle_gamma   90.00
#
_symmetry.space_group_name_H-M   'P 1'
#
loop_
_entity.id
_entity.type
_entity.pdbx_description
1 polymer ?
#
loop_
_entity_poly.entity_id
_entity_poly.type
_entity_poly.pdbx_seq_one_letter_code
_entity_poly.pdbx_strand_id
1 'polypeptide(L)'
;MIRTLIASVAALTAASCASIGAQEAVLLPGAVEGAKAKAAAALGRASIELGKPDPTEQSQFIVLPPRLGSGEDRSLAKPQVFVIMLDGGECVLYDGKMDPISLGEGVCKPA
;
A
#
# COMPACT_ATOMS: atom_id res chain seq x y z
N MET A 1 -18.30 -68.81 3.58
CA MET A 1 -16.85 -68.84 3.86
C MET A 1 -16.26 -67.48 3.48
N ILE A 2 -15.69 -66.75 4.44
CA ILE A 2 -14.46 -65.90 4.33
C ILE A 2 -14.56 -64.65 3.42
N ARG A 3 -14.15 -63.42 3.76
CA ARG A 3 -13.66 -62.69 4.97
C ARG A 3 -13.39 -61.25 4.47
N THR A 4 -13.97 -60.25 5.15
CA THR A 4 -13.42 -58.96 5.62
C THR A 4 -12.48 -58.04 4.79
N LEU A 5 -12.71 -56.72 4.96
CA LEU A 5 -11.79 -55.54 4.89
C LEU A 5 -11.69 -54.85 3.50
N ILE A 6 -11.66 -53.51 3.31
CA ILE A 6 -11.04 -52.41 4.06
C ILE A 6 -11.82 -51.10 3.81
N ALA A 7 -12.09 -50.35 4.88
CA ALA A 7 -12.47 -48.93 4.86
C ALA A 7 -11.25 -48.05 4.60
N SER A 8 -11.33 -47.00 3.78
CA SER A 8 -10.33 -45.91 3.77
C SER A 8 -10.95 -44.60 3.29
N VAL A 9 -11.19 -43.75 4.28
CA VAL A 9 -11.36 -42.30 4.22
C VAL A 9 -10.06 -41.66 3.73
N ALA A 10 -10.13 -40.79 2.73
CA ALA A 10 -9.13 -39.74 2.48
C ALA A 10 -9.85 -38.60 1.73
N ALA A 11 -10.55 -37.73 2.46
CA ALA A 11 -10.00 -36.42 2.80
C ALA A 11 -9.48 -35.68 1.56
N LEU A 12 -10.41 -35.25 0.69
CA LEU A 12 -10.11 -34.15 -0.24
C LEU A 12 -9.85 -32.92 0.62
N THR A 13 -8.57 -32.66 0.83
CA THR A 13 -8.03 -31.48 1.47
C THR A 13 -8.60 -30.25 0.77
N ALA A 14 -9.28 -29.42 1.56
CA ALA A 14 -9.60 -28.05 1.19
C ALA A 14 -8.32 -27.35 0.73
N ALA A 15 -8.19 -27.12 -0.57
CA ALA A 15 -7.30 -26.10 -1.08
C ALA A 15 -7.92 -24.75 -0.67
N SER A 16 -7.59 -24.29 0.53
CA SER A 16 -7.81 -22.91 0.90
C SER A 16 -6.98 -22.07 -0.07
N CYS A 17 -7.65 -21.45 -1.04
CA CYS A 17 -7.12 -20.30 -1.76
C CYS A 17 -6.83 -19.21 -0.73
N ALA A 18 -5.66 -19.26 -0.10
CA ALA A 18 -5.04 -18.09 0.45
C ALA A 18 -4.59 -17.24 -0.76
N SER A 19 -5.54 -16.54 -1.37
CA SER A 19 -5.17 -15.41 -2.21
C SER A 19 -4.46 -14.44 -1.29
N ILE A 20 -3.13 -14.41 -1.34
CA ILE A 20 -2.33 -13.30 -0.82
C ILE A 20 -2.68 -12.13 -1.74
N GLY A 21 -3.87 -11.56 -1.54
CA GLY A 21 -4.31 -10.37 -2.24
C GLY A 21 -3.56 -9.17 -1.67
N ALA A 22 -3.54 -8.08 -2.43
CA ALA A 22 -3.03 -6.81 -1.94
C ALA A 22 -3.69 -6.50 -0.59
N GLN A 23 -2.88 -6.27 0.43
CA GLN A 23 -3.33 -5.97 1.79
C GLN A 23 -2.81 -4.61 2.22
N GLU A 24 -3.50 -3.97 3.16
CA GLU A 24 -3.02 -2.71 3.73
C GLU A 24 -1.69 -2.90 4.48
N ALA A 25 -0.86 -1.86 4.41
CA ALA A 25 0.48 -1.85 4.95
C ALA A 25 0.87 -0.49 5.54
N VAL A 26 1.88 -0.47 6.39
CA VAL A 26 2.49 0.77 6.93
C VAL A 26 3.95 0.85 6.54
N LEU A 27 4.45 2.07 6.32
CA LEU A 27 5.85 2.29 5.97
C LEU A 27 6.77 1.94 7.14
N LEU A 28 7.95 1.44 6.80
CA LEU A 28 9.03 1.37 7.77
C LEU A 28 9.56 2.79 8.07
N PRO A 29 9.96 3.10 9.32
CA PRO A 29 10.42 4.45 9.68
C PRO A 29 11.57 4.98 8.80
N GLY A 30 12.48 4.11 8.36
CA GLY A 30 13.59 4.48 7.47
C GLY A 30 13.21 4.69 6.00
N ALA A 31 11.97 4.35 5.61
CA ALA A 31 11.53 4.38 4.22
C ALA A 31 10.74 5.64 3.83
N VAL A 32 10.34 6.47 4.81
CA VAL A 32 9.42 7.60 4.58
C VAL A 32 9.96 8.60 3.55
N GLU A 33 11.23 8.99 3.65
CA GLU A 33 11.82 9.95 2.70
C GLU A 33 11.99 9.35 1.30
N GLY A 34 12.34 8.06 1.21
CA GLY A 34 12.38 7.35 -0.08
C GLY A 34 11.01 7.26 -0.74
N ALA A 35 9.97 6.97 0.05
CA ALA A 35 8.58 6.97 -0.41
C ALA A 35 8.14 8.36 -0.89
N LYS A 36 8.51 9.42 -0.16
CA LYS A 36 8.25 10.81 -0.59
C LYS A 36 8.91 11.15 -1.90
N ALA A 37 10.17 10.76 -2.10
CA ALA A 37 10.89 11.01 -3.35
C ALA A 37 10.22 10.31 -4.54
N LYS A 38 9.84 9.03 -4.38
CA LYS A 38 9.16 8.25 -5.42
C LYS A 38 7.78 8.83 -5.74
N ALA A 39 6.98 9.14 -4.73
CA ALA A 39 5.67 9.77 -4.91
C ALA A 39 5.78 11.17 -5.54
N ALA A 40 6.77 11.98 -5.14
CA ALA A 40 7.02 13.28 -5.76
C ALA A 40 7.32 13.14 -7.27
N ALA A 41 8.21 12.21 -7.64
CA ALA A 41 8.54 11.93 -9.03
C ALA A 41 7.31 11.47 -9.84
N ALA A 42 6.52 10.54 -9.29
CA ALA A 42 5.31 10.04 -9.94
C ALA A 42 4.23 11.13 -10.12
N LEU A 43 4.15 12.08 -9.18
CA LEU A 43 3.23 13.22 -9.24
C LEU A 43 3.79 14.41 -10.04
N GLY A 44 4.99 14.29 -10.63
CA GLY A 44 5.63 15.37 -11.37
C GLY A 44 6.00 16.58 -10.50
N ARG A 45 6.29 16.36 -9.21
CA ARG A 45 6.62 17.39 -8.23
C ARG A 45 8.10 17.29 -7.82
N ALA A 46 8.73 18.44 -7.57
CA ALA A 46 10.10 18.49 -7.05
C ALA A 46 10.18 17.94 -5.61
N SER A 47 9.15 18.19 -4.80
CA SER A 47 9.00 17.68 -3.45
C SER A 47 7.53 17.62 -3.04
N ILE A 48 7.27 16.83 -2.00
CA ILE A 48 5.95 16.70 -1.38
C ILE A 48 6.06 16.82 0.14
N GLU A 49 4.99 17.30 0.75
CA GLU A 49 4.80 17.29 2.19
C GLU A 49 3.70 16.30 2.53
N LEU A 50 3.87 15.58 3.64
CA LEU A 50 2.87 14.62 4.12
C LEU A 50 1.95 15.27 5.15
N GLY A 51 0.65 14.97 5.03
CA GLY A 51 -0.35 15.26 6.04
C GLY A 51 -0.38 14.17 7.12
N LYS A 52 -1.22 14.37 8.14
CA LYS A 52 -1.57 13.33 9.11
C LYS A 52 -2.55 12.32 8.49
N PRO A 53 -2.58 11.06 8.94
CA PRO A 53 -1.77 10.45 10.01
C PRO A 53 -0.34 10.10 9.55
N ASP A 54 0.53 9.67 10.48
CA ASP A 54 1.87 9.19 10.14
C ASP A 54 1.78 7.87 9.34
N PRO A 55 2.39 7.78 8.14
CA PRO A 55 2.32 6.58 7.30
C PRO A 55 3.07 5.37 7.87
N THR A 56 3.84 5.55 8.95
CA THR A 56 4.51 4.46 9.68
C THR A 56 3.62 3.84 10.76
N GLU A 57 2.51 4.51 11.08
CA GLU A 57 1.52 4.08 12.07
C GLU A 57 0.18 3.70 11.44
N GLN A 58 -0.15 4.28 10.28
CA GLN A 58 -1.40 4.04 9.58
C GLN A 58 -1.16 3.85 8.08
N SER A 59 -2.01 3.05 7.44
CA SER A 59 -1.91 2.73 6.00
C SER A 59 -2.22 3.90 5.07
N GLN A 60 -2.26 5.14 5.56
CA GLN A 60 -2.58 6.33 4.79
C GLN A 60 -1.31 7.12 4.47
N PHE A 61 -1.11 7.41 3.19
CA PHE A 61 -0.07 8.31 2.70
C PHE A 61 -0.74 9.55 2.13
N ILE A 62 -0.90 10.59 2.96
CA ILE A 62 -1.60 11.82 2.59
C ILE A 62 -0.60 12.84 2.06
N VAL A 63 -0.73 13.19 0.79
CA VAL A 63 0.11 14.20 0.13
C VAL A 63 -0.60 15.55 0.16
N LEU A 64 0.03 16.54 0.79
CA LEU A 64 -0.51 17.89 0.84
C LEU A 64 -0.39 18.60 -0.51
N PRO A 65 -1.31 19.53 -0.81
CA PRO A 65 -1.17 20.42 -1.95
C PRO A 65 0.18 21.14 -1.97
N PRO A 66 0.67 21.56 -3.14
CA PRO A 66 1.77 22.50 -3.22
C PRO A 66 1.48 23.77 -2.40
N ARG A 67 2.54 24.39 -1.88
CA ARG A 67 2.44 25.70 -1.23
C ARG A 67 2.00 26.76 -2.25
N LEU A 68 1.25 27.75 -1.78
CA LEU A 68 0.85 28.89 -2.59
C LEU A 68 2.08 29.63 -3.14
N GLY A 69 2.04 30.00 -4.41
CA GLY A 69 3.06 30.82 -5.05
C GLY A 69 2.99 32.28 -4.64
N SER A 70 4.00 33.07 -5.04
CA SER A 70 3.97 34.52 -4.85
C SER A 70 2.82 35.13 -5.64
N GLY A 71 1.83 35.70 -4.94
CA GLY A 71 0.65 36.34 -5.54
C GLY A 71 -0.64 35.52 -5.46
N GLU A 72 -0.58 34.28 -4.96
CA GLU A 72 -1.79 33.52 -4.63
C GLU A 72 -2.21 33.79 -3.17
N ASP A 73 -3.46 34.21 -2.97
CA ASP A 73 -4.05 34.44 -1.63
C ASP A 73 -4.81 33.23 -1.09
N ARG A 74 -5.27 32.35 -1.99
CA ARG A 74 -6.04 31.14 -1.67
C ARG A 74 -5.84 30.04 -2.72
N SER A 75 -6.04 28.79 -2.31
CA SER A 75 -6.12 27.64 -3.22
C SER A 75 -7.27 26.72 -2.82
N LEU A 76 -7.90 26.12 -3.83
CA LEU A 76 -8.93 25.09 -3.66
C LEU A 76 -8.34 23.68 -3.75
N ALA A 77 -7.02 23.55 -3.86
CA ALA A 77 -6.35 22.27 -3.95
C ALA A 77 -6.59 21.45 -2.67
N LYS A 78 -6.97 20.20 -2.85
CA LYS A 78 -7.22 19.25 -1.77
C LYS A 78 -6.04 18.28 -1.62
N PRO A 79 -5.78 17.76 -0.41
CA PRO A 79 -4.82 16.69 -0.25
C PRO A 79 -5.18 15.47 -1.12
N GLN A 80 -4.16 14.83 -1.67
CA GLN A 80 -4.31 13.54 -2.33
C GLN A 80 -4.06 12.44 -1.31
N VAL A 81 -4.99 11.51 -1.20
CA VAL A 81 -4.94 10.43 -0.20
C VAL A 81 -4.66 9.14 -0.92
N PHE A 82 -3.59 8.46 -0.53
CA PHE A 82 -3.27 7.12 -0.98
C PHE A 82 -3.39 6.14 0.17
N VAL A 83 -3.79 4.91 -0.15
CA VAL A 83 -3.65 3.75 0.73
C VAL A 83 -2.32 3.07 0.40
N ILE A 84 -1.54 2.76 1.41
CA ILE A 84 -0.32 1.98 1.30
C ILE A 84 -0.73 0.51 1.28
N MET A 85 -0.41 -0.17 0.18
CA MET A 85 -0.74 -1.57 -0.02
C MET A 85 0.55 -2.38 -0.17
N LEU A 86 0.58 -3.58 0.38
CA LEU A 86 1.57 -4.60 0.11
C LEU A 86 0.97 -5.61 -0.86
N ASP A 87 1.49 -5.64 -2.08
CA ASP A 87 1.03 -6.52 -3.16
C ASP A 87 2.21 -7.37 -3.65
N GLY A 88 2.17 -8.68 -3.41
CA GLY A 88 3.23 -9.59 -3.84
C GLY A 88 4.63 -9.29 -3.28
N GLY A 89 4.73 -8.60 -2.13
CA GLY A 89 6.00 -8.17 -1.53
C GLY A 89 6.45 -6.76 -1.94
N GLU A 90 5.78 -6.16 -2.93
CA GLU A 90 5.99 -4.80 -3.38
C GLU A 90 5.07 -3.85 -2.60
N CYS A 91 5.62 -2.74 -2.11
CA CYS A 91 4.83 -1.69 -1.50
C CYS A 91 4.38 -0.70 -2.56
N VAL A 92 3.09 -0.40 -2.61
CA VAL A 92 2.51 0.52 -3.58
C VAL A 92 1.61 1.55 -2.90
N LEU A 93 1.51 2.73 -3.50
CA LEU A 93 0.49 3.72 -3.16
C LEU A 93 -0.67 3.63 -4.14
N TYR A 94 -1.89 3.50 -3.63
CA TYR A 94 -3.11 3.35 -4.41
C TYR A 94 -4.16 4.37 -4.01
N ASP A 95 -4.75 5.09 -4.98
CA ASP A 95 -5.85 6.04 -4.75
C ASP A 95 -7.13 5.72 -5.55
N GLY A 96 -7.12 4.62 -6.30
CA GLY A 96 -8.22 4.19 -7.17
C GLY A 96 -8.47 5.07 -8.40
N LYS A 97 -7.58 6.02 -8.70
CA LYS A 97 -7.73 6.96 -9.82
C LYS A 97 -6.56 6.90 -10.80
N MET A 98 -5.36 6.71 -10.29
CA MET A 98 -4.14 6.58 -11.10
C MET A 98 -3.51 5.20 -10.94
N ASP A 99 -2.54 4.91 -11.81
CA ASP A 99 -1.72 3.70 -11.69
C ASP A 99 -1.01 3.68 -10.32
N PRO A 100 -0.89 2.50 -9.67
CA PRO A 100 -0.22 2.39 -8.38
C PRO A 100 1.23 2.88 -8.46
N ILE A 101 1.63 3.67 -7.46
CA ILE A 101 3.01 4.16 -7.37
C ILE A 101 3.84 3.14 -6.61
N SER A 102 4.75 2.45 -7.31
CA SER A 102 5.72 1.53 -6.69
C SER A 102 6.66 2.28 -5.75
N LEU A 103 6.73 1.80 -4.50
CA LEU A 103 7.66 2.25 -3.48
C LEU A 103 8.87 1.33 -3.34
N GLY A 104 8.83 0.13 -3.92
CA GLY A 104 9.86 -0.91 -3.84
C GLY A 104 9.52 -1.99 -2.81
N GLU A 105 10.29 -3.07 -2.86
CA GLU A 105 10.21 -4.17 -1.89
C GLU A 105 10.83 -3.77 -0.55
N GLY A 106 10.30 -4.32 0.54
CA GLY A 106 10.89 -4.20 1.89
C GLY A 106 10.81 -2.80 2.51
N VAL A 107 10.04 -1.88 1.94
CA VAL A 107 9.87 -0.50 2.45
C VAL A 107 8.64 -0.34 3.36
N CYS A 108 7.73 -1.31 3.35
CA CYS A 108 6.54 -1.37 4.19
C CYS A 108 6.36 -2.78 4.75
N LYS A 109 5.49 -2.89 5.75
CA LYS A 109 5.08 -4.15 6.38
C LYS A 109 3.55 -4.17 6.47
N PRO A 110 2.92 -5.34 6.61
CA PRO A 110 1.50 -5.43 6.99
C PRO A 110 1.15 -4.46 8.13
N ALA A 111 0.01 -3.78 8.02
CA ALA A 111 -0.47 -2.81 8.99
C ALA A 111 -0.80 -3.44 10.36
#